data_AF-A0A434AA79-F1
#
_entry.id   AF-A0A434AA79-F1
#
_cell.length_a   1.000
_cell.length_b   1.000
_cell.length_c   1.000
_cell.angle_alpha   90.00
_cell.angle_beta   90.00
_cell.angle_gamma   90.00
#
_symmetry.space_group_name_H-M   'P 1'
#
loop_
_entity.id
_entity.type
_entity.pdbx_description
1 polymer ?
#
loop_
_entity_poly.entity_id
_entity_poly.type
_entity_poly.pdbx_seq_one_letter_code
_entity_poly.pdbx_strand_id
1 'polypeptide(L)'
;MKKNIILIFIIFIFSCKNYKSYDKYCIKKIEFINQSRNLIPSIVKIQIEDSNDSLKNLLALGKLKKVILYSVKANDRDFFYLAPFGTGKQFNIEGEVINLSLMTTLYEKEFGNRLSDIEIEKKVNGDIGLVVDKDTIVIKKCETISD
;
A
#
# COMPACT_ATOMS: atom_id res chain seq x y z
N MET A 1 -19.42 66.65 7.43
CA MET A 1 -18.18 66.06 8.00
C MET A 1 -18.39 64.58 8.23
N LYS A 2 -17.31 63.81 8.05
CA LYS A 2 -17.26 62.39 7.67
C LYS A 2 -17.93 61.44 8.69
N LYS A 3 -18.81 60.55 8.21
CA LYS A 3 -19.28 59.38 8.97
C LYS A 3 -18.26 58.25 8.78
N ASN A 4 -17.51 57.93 9.82
CA ASN A 4 -16.61 56.78 9.84
C ASN A 4 -17.44 55.50 9.97
N ILE A 5 -17.55 54.73 8.89
CA ILE A 5 -18.10 53.38 8.91
C ILE A 5 -16.95 52.47 9.38
N ILE A 6 -17.02 52.04 10.65
CA ILE A 6 -16.09 51.06 11.21
C ILE A 6 -16.52 49.68 10.71
N LEU A 7 -15.78 49.16 9.73
CA LEU A 7 -15.95 47.80 9.22
C LEU A 7 -15.24 46.83 10.18
N ILE A 8 -16.00 46.14 11.03
CA ILE A 8 -15.46 45.10 11.89
C ILE A 8 -15.23 43.84 11.04
N PHE A 9 -13.97 43.58 10.71
CA PHE A 9 -13.52 42.32 10.10
C PHE A 9 -13.53 41.24 11.19
N ILE A 10 -14.56 40.41 11.23
CA ILE A 10 -14.59 39.20 12.07
C ILE A 10 -13.69 38.17 11.40
N ILE A 11 -12.43 38.13 11.83
CA ILE A 11 -11.50 37.06 11.45
C ILE A 11 -11.93 35.82 12.22
N PHE A 12 -12.67 34.93 11.56
CA PHE A 12 -12.90 33.56 12.03
C PHE A 12 -11.55 32.84 11.97
N ILE A 13 -10.82 32.85 13.10
CA ILE A 13 -9.64 32.03 13.29
C ILE A 13 -10.16 30.60 13.45
N PHE A 14 -10.36 29.90 12.32
CA PHE A 14 -10.53 28.46 12.33
C PHE A 14 -9.22 27.89 12.87
N SER A 15 -9.24 27.57 14.16
CA SER A 15 -8.22 26.77 14.80
C SER A 15 -8.21 25.42 14.10
N CYS A 16 -7.24 25.22 13.19
CA CYS A 16 -6.89 23.90 12.70
C CYS A 16 -6.42 23.08 13.89
N LYS A 17 -7.35 22.42 14.58
CA LYS A 17 -7.02 21.26 15.40
C LYS A 17 -6.38 20.26 14.45
N ASN A 18 -5.06 20.12 14.54
CA ASN A 18 -4.34 18.99 14.00
C ASN A 18 -4.85 17.74 14.74
N TYR A 19 -5.99 17.22 14.30
CA TYR A 19 -6.36 15.85 14.58
C TYR A 19 -5.19 15.03 14.03
N LYS A 20 -4.43 14.38 14.93
CA LYS A 20 -3.53 13.30 14.54
C LYS A 20 -4.41 12.32 13.76
N SER A 21 -4.27 12.32 12.45
CA SER A 21 -4.89 11.34 11.57
C SER A 21 -4.26 10.03 11.97
N TYR A 22 -4.94 9.23 12.80
CA TYR A 22 -4.65 7.81 12.85
C TYR A 22 -4.68 7.32 11.41
N ASP A 23 -3.58 6.71 10.94
CA ASP A 23 -3.52 6.21 9.58
C ASP A 23 -4.69 5.24 9.38
N LYS A 24 -5.59 5.61 8.47
CA LYS A 24 -6.88 4.94 8.25
C LYS A 24 -6.72 3.50 7.77
N TYR A 25 -5.56 3.22 7.22
CA TYR A 25 -5.13 1.93 6.72
C TYR A 25 -3.60 1.85 6.82
N CYS A 26 -3.07 0.64 7.03
CA CYS A 26 -1.63 0.43 7.18
C CYS A 26 -1.21 -0.99 6.77
N ILE A 27 0.07 -1.16 6.41
CA ILE A 27 0.64 -2.47 6.07
C ILE A 27 0.81 -3.25 7.36
N LYS A 28 0.01 -4.31 7.50
CA LYS A 28 0.11 -5.27 8.59
C LYS A 28 1.27 -6.24 8.38
N LYS A 29 1.42 -6.73 7.14
CA LYS A 29 2.45 -7.73 6.82
C LYS A 29 2.81 -7.72 5.33
N ILE A 30 4.09 -7.98 5.05
CA ILE A 30 4.57 -8.36 3.71
C ILE A 30 5.32 -9.68 3.88
N GLU A 31 4.96 -10.69 3.11
CA GLU A 31 5.59 -12.01 3.12
C GLU A 31 6.09 -12.38 1.73
N PHE A 32 7.24 -13.04 1.68
CA PHE A 32 7.71 -13.69 0.46
C PHE A 32 7.44 -15.19 0.51
N ILE A 33 6.80 -15.70 -0.53
CA ILE A 33 6.50 -17.12 -0.70
C ILE A 33 7.27 -17.62 -1.91
N ASN A 34 8.32 -18.38 -1.62
CA ASN A 34 9.11 -19.05 -2.63
C ASN A 34 8.30 -20.20 -3.25
N GLN A 35 8.15 -20.16 -4.57
CA GLN A 35 7.44 -21.19 -5.32
C GLN A 35 8.37 -22.07 -6.16
N SER A 36 9.68 -22.13 -5.85
CA SER A 36 10.71 -22.80 -6.67
C SER A 36 10.48 -24.28 -6.99
N ARG A 37 9.48 -24.94 -6.41
CA ARG A 37 9.07 -26.32 -6.72
C ARG A 37 7.87 -26.41 -7.67
N ASN A 38 7.27 -25.28 -8.00
CA ASN A 38 6.09 -25.14 -8.85
C ASN A 38 6.47 -24.40 -10.14
N LEU A 39 5.74 -24.63 -11.23
CA LEU A 39 5.87 -23.88 -12.50
C LEU A 39 5.32 -22.44 -12.41
N ILE A 40 5.15 -21.91 -11.20
CA ILE A 40 4.49 -20.62 -10.94
C ILE A 40 5.54 -19.70 -10.30
N PRO A 41 5.64 -18.43 -10.72
CA PRO A 41 6.55 -17.47 -10.09
C PRO A 41 6.30 -17.32 -8.59
N SER A 42 7.36 -16.99 -7.85
CA SER A 42 7.28 -16.64 -6.44
C SER A 42 6.34 -15.47 -6.20
N ILE A 43 5.78 -15.39 -4.98
CA ILE A 43 4.73 -14.43 -4.64
C ILE A 43 5.19 -13.56 -3.48
N VAL A 44 4.99 -12.25 -3.60
CA VAL A 44 4.97 -11.33 -2.46
C VAL A 44 3.53 -11.09 -2.05
N LYS A 45 3.13 -11.56 -0.87
CA LYS A 45 1.83 -11.27 -0.28
C LYS A 45 1.91 -10.02 0.56
N ILE A 46 0.93 -9.14 0.42
CA ILE A 46 0.82 -7.89 1.16
C ILE A 46 -0.54 -7.88 1.84
N GLN A 47 -0.53 -7.67 3.15
CA GLN A 47 -1.71 -7.53 3.99
C GLN A 47 -1.81 -6.08 4.46
N ILE A 48 -2.92 -5.44 4.14
CA ILE A 48 -3.22 -4.07 4.56
C ILE A 48 -4.44 -4.15 5.48
N GLU A 49 -4.31 -3.60 6.68
CA GLU A 49 -5.41 -3.39 7.60
C GLU A 49 -6.09 -2.07 7.25
N ASP A 50 -7.43 -2.06 7.13
CA ASP A 50 -8.26 -0.91 6.78
C ASP A 50 -9.46 -0.85 7.72
N SER A 51 -9.26 -0.25 8.89
CA SER A 51 -10.20 -0.27 10.03
C SER A 51 -11.48 0.55 9.83
N ASN A 52 -11.57 1.35 8.76
CA ASN A 52 -12.74 2.19 8.48
C ASN A 52 -13.27 2.02 7.04
N ASP A 53 -12.89 0.92 6.38
CA ASP A 53 -13.27 0.59 5.01
C ASP A 53 -12.89 1.66 3.95
N SER A 54 -12.08 2.66 4.27
CA SER A 54 -11.81 3.78 3.35
C SER A 54 -11.02 3.33 2.13
N LEU A 55 -10.00 2.48 2.33
CA LEU A 55 -9.19 1.96 1.24
C LEU A 55 -9.97 0.93 0.42
N LYS A 56 -10.71 0.05 1.09
CA LYS A 56 -11.58 -0.95 0.47
C LYS A 56 -12.62 -0.30 -0.45
N ASN A 57 -13.29 0.75 0.01
CA ASN A 57 -14.27 1.47 -0.80
C ASN A 57 -13.59 2.13 -2.01
N LEU A 58 -12.40 2.70 -1.82
CA LEU A 58 -11.64 3.31 -2.91
C LEU A 58 -11.19 2.27 -3.97
N LEU A 59 -10.72 1.10 -3.53
CA LEU A 59 -10.35 -0.02 -4.42
C LEU A 59 -11.57 -0.67 -5.10
N ALA A 60 -12.76 -0.56 -4.52
CA ALA A 60 -13.99 -1.01 -5.18
C ALA A 60 -14.45 -0.04 -6.29
N LEU A 61 -14.19 1.26 -6.12
CA LEU A 61 -14.55 2.32 -7.07
C LEU A 61 -13.53 2.46 -8.21
N GLY A 62 -12.25 2.16 -7.95
CA GLY A 62 -11.18 2.25 -8.94
C GLY A 62 -10.57 0.88 -9.28
N LYS A 63 -10.16 0.68 -10.54
CA LYS A 63 -9.35 -0.50 -10.89
C LYS A 63 -7.93 -0.27 -10.39
N LEU A 64 -7.51 -1.00 -9.36
CA LEU A 64 -6.12 -1.03 -8.89
C LEU A 64 -5.20 -1.39 -10.07
N LYS A 65 -4.38 -0.46 -10.56
CA LYS A 65 -3.58 -0.68 -11.77
C LYS A 65 -2.24 -1.34 -11.46
N LYS A 66 -1.58 -0.89 -10.40
CA LYS A 66 -0.22 -1.31 -10.02
C LYS A 66 -0.03 -1.19 -8.52
N VAL A 67 0.82 -2.06 -7.99
CA VAL A 67 1.40 -1.92 -6.65
C VAL A 67 2.88 -1.63 -6.81
N ILE A 68 3.36 -0.59 -6.12
CA ILE A 68 4.75 -0.14 -6.11
C ILE A 68 5.36 -0.56 -4.79
N LEU A 69 6.40 -1.39 -4.80
CA LEU A 69 7.21 -1.68 -3.62
C LEU A 69 8.33 -0.64 -3.51
N TYR A 70 8.21 0.33 -2.60
CA TYR A 70 9.20 1.42 -2.52
C TYR A 70 10.57 0.97 -2.01
N SER A 71 10.60 -0.12 -1.24
CA SER A 71 11.82 -0.82 -0.78
C SER A 71 12.63 -1.45 -1.92
N VAL A 72 12.01 -1.72 -3.07
CA VAL A 72 12.64 -2.27 -4.26
C VAL A 72 13.15 -1.13 -5.16
N LYS A 73 14.33 -1.29 -5.76
CA LYS A 73 14.92 -0.32 -6.70
C LYS A 73 13.99 -0.09 -7.89
N ALA A 74 13.89 1.14 -8.37
CA ALA A 74 12.96 1.52 -9.43
C ALA A 74 13.03 0.59 -10.67
N ASN A 75 14.24 0.27 -11.14
CA ASN A 75 14.45 -0.60 -12.31
C ASN A 75 14.03 -2.05 -12.10
N ASP A 76 13.93 -2.50 -10.84
CA ASP A 76 13.56 -3.87 -10.50
C ASP A 76 12.05 -4.01 -10.25
N ARG A 77 11.32 -2.89 -10.12
CA ARG A 77 9.87 -2.90 -9.80
C ARG A 77 9.00 -3.47 -10.90
N ASP A 78 9.48 -3.47 -12.15
CA ASP A 78 8.73 -4.02 -13.28
C ASP A 78 8.79 -5.55 -13.33
N PHE A 79 9.57 -6.19 -12.45
CA PHE A 79 9.51 -7.63 -12.22
C PHE A 79 8.43 -8.06 -11.22
N PHE A 80 7.55 -7.14 -10.80
CA PHE A 80 6.44 -7.43 -9.89
C PHE A 80 5.10 -7.15 -10.58
N TYR A 81 4.26 -8.18 -10.62
CA TYR A 81 2.98 -8.15 -11.33
C TYR A 81 1.86 -8.49 -10.39
N LEU A 82 0.81 -7.67 -10.39
CA LEU A 82 -0.36 -7.91 -9.57
C LEU A 82 -1.11 -9.16 -10.04
N ALA A 83 -1.16 -10.18 -9.19
CA ALA A 83 -1.76 -11.46 -9.51
C ALA A 83 -3.29 -11.37 -9.45
N PRO A 84 -4.02 -11.92 -10.43
CA PRO A 84 -5.47 -12.06 -10.33
C PRO A 84 -5.82 -13.15 -9.31
N PHE A 85 -6.74 -12.85 -8.39
CA PHE A 85 -7.50 -13.81 -7.61
C PHE A 85 -8.63 -14.39 -8.48
N GLY A 86 -9.01 -15.65 -8.26
CA GLY A 86 -9.75 -16.53 -9.18
C GLY A 86 -11.02 -16.02 -9.90
N THR A 87 -11.55 -14.84 -9.55
CA THR A 87 -12.64 -14.16 -10.27
C THR A 87 -12.17 -12.98 -11.14
N GLY A 88 -10.85 -12.84 -11.37
CA GLY A 88 -10.23 -11.73 -12.08
C GLY A 88 -9.99 -10.48 -11.24
N LYS A 89 -10.40 -10.48 -9.96
CA LYS A 89 -10.12 -9.41 -9.00
C LYS A 89 -8.66 -9.44 -8.57
N GLN A 90 -8.03 -8.30 -8.41
CA GLN A 90 -6.60 -8.20 -8.08
C GLN A 90 -6.30 -8.18 -6.57
N PHE A 91 -7.34 -8.32 -5.76
CA PHE A 91 -7.26 -8.34 -4.30
C PHE A 91 -8.39 -9.19 -3.71
N ASN A 92 -8.16 -9.72 -2.52
CA ASN A 92 -9.18 -10.36 -1.69
C ASN A 92 -9.38 -9.55 -0.40
N ILE A 93 -10.60 -9.54 0.13
CA ILE A 93 -10.92 -8.84 1.39
C ILE A 93 -11.46 -9.87 2.39
N GLU A 94 -10.81 -9.93 3.55
CA GLU A 94 -11.19 -10.80 4.67
C GLU A 94 -11.34 -9.94 5.92
N GLY A 95 -12.58 -9.59 6.26
CA GLY A 95 -12.85 -8.62 7.33
C GLY A 95 -12.26 -7.24 7.01
N GLU A 96 -11.43 -6.73 7.91
CA GLU A 96 -10.71 -5.45 7.79
C GLU A 96 -9.37 -5.60 7.04
N VAL A 97 -9.04 -6.78 6.53
CA VAL A 97 -7.76 -7.05 5.87
C VAL A 97 -7.93 -7.17 4.36
N ILE A 98 -7.23 -6.30 3.63
CA ILE A 98 -7.07 -6.36 2.18
C ILE A 98 -5.80 -7.15 1.87
N ASN A 99 -5.96 -8.23 1.12
CA ASN A 99 -4.88 -9.11 0.68
C ASN A 99 -4.55 -8.85 -0.79
N LEU A 100 -3.29 -8.48 -1.06
CA LEU A 100 -2.72 -8.32 -2.39
C LEU A 100 -1.64 -9.37 -2.62
N SER A 101 -1.54 -9.88 -3.85
CA SER A 101 -0.47 -10.80 -4.24
C SER A 101 0.25 -10.26 -5.45
N LEU A 102 1.58 -10.15 -5.38
CA LEU A 102 2.43 -9.80 -6.50
C LEU A 102 3.25 -11.02 -6.91
N MET A 103 3.11 -11.47 -8.14
CA MET A 103 4.03 -12.44 -8.74
C MET A 103 5.35 -11.76 -9.08
N THR A 104 6.46 -12.45 -8.87
CA THR A 104 7.77 -11.96 -9.26
C THR A 104 8.70 -13.07 -9.70
N THR A 105 9.49 -12.80 -10.74
CA THR A 105 10.60 -13.65 -11.18
C THR A 105 11.97 -13.14 -10.72
N LEU A 106 12.02 -11.95 -10.10
CA LEU A 106 13.26 -11.27 -9.74
C LEU A 106 14.18 -12.11 -8.83
N TYR A 107 13.56 -12.95 -8.00
CA TYR A 107 14.26 -13.71 -6.96
C TYR A 107 14.32 -15.21 -7.24
N GLU A 108 13.99 -15.65 -8.45
CA GLU A 108 14.06 -17.07 -8.79
C GLU A 108 15.52 -17.53 -8.89
N LYS A 109 15.81 -18.68 -8.29
CA LYS A 109 17.16 -19.26 -8.28
C LYS A 109 17.66 -19.63 -9.68
N GLU A 110 16.75 -20.01 -10.57
CA GLU A 110 17.04 -20.33 -11.98
C GLU A 110 17.57 -19.13 -12.77
N PHE A 111 17.25 -17.90 -12.37
CA PHE A 111 17.81 -16.67 -12.94
C PHE A 111 19.07 -16.18 -12.21
N GLY A 112 19.70 -17.05 -11.40
CA GLY A 112 20.97 -16.80 -10.74
C GLY A 112 20.87 -16.07 -9.39
N ASN A 113 19.67 -15.90 -8.83
CA ASN A 113 19.52 -15.33 -7.49
C ASN A 113 20.07 -16.30 -6.43
N ARG A 114 20.83 -15.75 -5.46
CA ARG A 114 21.43 -16.50 -4.34
C ARG A 114 20.89 -16.11 -2.98
N LEU A 115 19.99 -15.13 -2.93
CA LEU A 115 19.41 -14.67 -1.68
C LEU A 115 18.52 -15.74 -1.06
N SER A 116 18.56 -15.83 0.27
CA SER A 116 17.59 -16.59 1.06
C SER A 116 16.24 -15.89 1.10
N ASP A 117 15.18 -16.67 1.38
CA ASP A 117 13.82 -16.14 1.51
C ASP A 117 13.73 -15.02 2.56
N ILE A 118 14.49 -15.11 3.65
CA ILE A 118 14.57 -14.08 4.71
C ILE A 118 15.19 -12.78 4.18
N GLU A 119 16.24 -12.87 3.36
CA GLU A 119 16.87 -11.69 2.76
C GLU A 119 15.96 -11.04 1.73
N ILE A 120 15.23 -11.85 0.97
CA ILE A 120 14.22 -11.37 0.02
C ILE A 120 13.09 -10.67 0.75
N GLU A 121 12.55 -11.28 1.81
CA GLU A 121 11.50 -10.69 2.64
C GLU A 121 11.94 -9.32 3.16
N LYS A 122 13.16 -9.20 3.70
CA LYS A 122 13.72 -7.90 4.13
C LYS A 122 13.77 -6.87 2.98
N LYS A 123 14.07 -7.30 1.76
CA LYS A 123 14.15 -6.40 0.58
C LYS A 123 12.79 -5.94 0.08
N VAL A 124 11.76 -6.76 0.17
CA VAL A 124 10.40 -6.39 -0.26
C VAL A 124 9.62 -5.68 0.84
N ASN A 125 10.05 -5.81 2.10
CA ASN A 125 9.39 -5.25 3.25
C ASN A 125 9.66 -3.75 3.42
N GLY A 126 8.70 -2.91 3.01
CA GLY A 126 8.73 -1.45 3.18
C GLY A 126 7.38 -0.84 2.82
N ASP A 127 7.36 0.48 2.67
CA ASP A 127 6.17 1.20 2.23
C ASP A 127 5.76 0.78 0.82
N ILE A 128 4.46 0.87 0.54
CA ILE A 128 3.91 0.53 -0.78
C ILE A 128 3.13 1.70 -1.35
N GLY A 129 3.07 1.77 -2.68
CA GLY A 129 2.19 2.66 -3.42
C GLY A 129 1.09 1.85 -4.11
N LEU A 130 -0.18 2.16 -3.87
CA LEU A 130 -1.29 1.63 -4.65
C LEU A 130 -1.68 2.64 -5.73
N VAL A 131 -1.49 2.29 -6.99
CA VAL A 131 -1.87 3.13 -8.12
C VAL A 131 -3.32 2.86 -8.48
N VAL A 132 -4.20 3.79 -8.16
CA VAL A 132 -5.65 3.72 -8.41
C VAL A 132 -6.01 4.84 -9.38
N ASP A 133 -6.42 4.44 -10.58
CA ASP A 133 -6.58 5.35 -11.73
C ASP A 133 -5.37 6.26 -12.03
N LYS A 134 -5.40 7.53 -11.62
CA LYS A 134 -4.33 8.53 -11.79
C LYS A 134 -3.62 8.87 -10.49
N ASP A 135 -4.18 8.43 -9.36
CA ASP A 135 -3.67 8.72 -8.04
C ASP A 135 -2.79 7.56 -7.54
N THR A 136 -1.83 7.89 -6.69
CA THR A 136 -1.03 6.90 -5.98
C THR A 136 -1.19 7.11 -4.49
N ILE A 137 -1.70 6.09 -3.81
CA ILE A 137 -1.89 6.08 -2.36
C ILE A 137 -0.65 5.44 -1.75
N VAL A 138 0.08 6.18 -0.93
CA VAL A 138 1.21 5.63 -0.17
C VAL A 138 0.68 5.03 1.11
N ILE A 139 1.02 3.78 1.37
CA ILE A 139 0.65 3.05 2.59
C ILE A 139 1.92 2.68 3.33
N LYS A 140 1.95 3.06 4.60
CA LYS A 140 3.05 2.78 5.52
C LYS A 140 2.74 1.58 6.39
N LYS A 141 3.76 1.03 7.05
CA LYS A 141 3.57 -0.01 8.06
C LYS A 141 2.72 0.48 9.23
N CYS A 142 1.94 -0.42 9.79
CA CYS A 142 1.23 -0.15 11.04
C CYS A 142 2.24 0.21 12.13
N GLU A 143 1.93 1.24 12.92
CA GLU A 143 2.69 1.52 14.12
C GLU A 143 2.53 0.34 15.07
N THR A 144 3.61 -0.40 15.33
CA THR A 144 3.63 -1.33 16.45
C THR A 144 3.55 -0.50 17.70
N ILE A 145 2.40 -0.51 18.37
CA ILE A 145 2.29 -0.04 19.74
C ILE A 145 3.21 -0.95 20.56
N SER A 146 4.37 -0.43 20.94
CA SER A 146 5.23 -1.07 21.92
C SER A 146 4.55 -0.91 23.27
N ASP A 147 3.93 -1.98 23.76
CA ASP A 147 3.53 -2.11 25.16
C ASP A 147 4.77 -2.22 26.06
#